data_AF-A0A7X9MNQ7-F1
#
_entry.id   AF-A0A7X9MNQ7-F1
#
_cell.length_a   1.000
_cell.length_b   1.000
_cell.length_c   1.000
_cell.angle_alpha   90.00
_cell.angle_beta   90.00
_cell.angle_gamma   90.00
#
_symmetry.space_group_name_H-M   'P 1'
#
loop_
_entity.id
_entity.type
_entity.pdbx_description
1 polymer ?
#
loop_
_entity_poly.entity_id
_entity_poly.type
_entity_poly.pdbx_seq_one_letter_code
_entity_poly.pdbx_strand_id
1 'polypeptide(L)'
;MIIVSTDGSCLRNPGGAIGWAWVNHEGPSASGGERSGTNQIAELRAVLEALRAHPGTEPMIIESDSQYAIKCASEWLPGWKRKGWKTSTGSPVKNIELVRAIDRELVERAGPVRFRWVRGHVGNHFNEVADTLAGEAAREVAARPGPIEVPDPLPRAVARAETARAGDVELTLF
;
A
#
# COMPACT_ATOMS: atom_id res chain seq x y z
N MET A 1 -13.37 25.48 4.36
CA MET A 1 -11.99 25.01 4.61
C MET A 1 -12.10 23.54 4.97
N ILE A 2 -11.34 22.67 4.32
CA ILE A 2 -11.46 21.22 4.51
C ILE A 2 -10.44 20.80 5.58
N ILE A 3 -10.86 20.01 6.57
CA ILE A 3 -9.95 19.40 7.54
C ILE A 3 -10.15 17.90 7.45
N VAL A 4 -9.04 17.18 7.26
CA VAL A 4 -9.02 15.72 7.15
C VAL A 4 -7.98 15.17 8.10
N SER A 5 -8.36 14.20 8.92
CA SER A 5 -7.39 13.42 9.71
C SER A 5 -7.05 12.12 8.98
N THR A 6 -5.79 11.71 9.00
CA THR A 6 -5.28 10.54 8.28
C THR A 6 -4.46 9.66 9.19
N ASP A 7 -4.62 8.34 9.06
CA ASP A 7 -3.82 7.36 9.80
C ASP A 7 -3.56 6.09 8.97
N GLY A 8 -2.52 5.35 9.38
CA GLY A 8 -2.10 4.09 8.78
C GLY A 8 -1.73 3.05 9.82
N SER A 9 -2.18 1.82 9.59
CA SER A 9 -1.94 0.68 10.46
C SER A 9 -1.23 -0.45 9.70
N CYS A 10 -0.39 -1.20 10.42
CA CYS A 10 0.27 -2.40 9.91
C CYS A 10 0.26 -3.49 10.98
N LEU A 11 -0.42 -4.61 10.72
CA LEU A 11 -0.60 -5.68 11.73
C LEU A 11 0.71 -6.39 12.10
N ARG A 12 1.71 -6.33 11.23
CA ARG A 12 3.08 -6.81 11.48
C ARG A 12 4.06 -5.98 10.65
N ASN A 13 4.87 -5.16 11.29
CA ASN A 13 5.74 -4.22 10.58
C ASN A 13 7.20 -4.72 10.53
N PRO A 14 7.79 -5.00 9.35
CA PRO A 14 7.20 -5.01 8.01
C PRO A 14 6.52 -6.34 7.65
N GLY A 15 5.75 -6.34 6.55
CA GLY A 15 5.30 -7.54 5.85
C GLY A 15 3.96 -8.12 6.29
N GLY A 16 3.24 -7.45 7.18
CA GLY A 16 1.85 -7.74 7.52
C GLY A 16 0.89 -6.93 6.64
N ALA A 17 -0.39 -7.31 6.70
CA ALA A 17 -1.45 -6.51 6.09
C ALA A 17 -1.42 -5.08 6.65
N ILE A 18 -1.63 -4.13 5.74
CA ILE A 18 -1.71 -2.71 6.07
C ILE A 18 -3.11 -2.20 5.80
N GLY A 19 -3.51 -1.19 6.55
CA GLY A 19 -4.72 -0.43 6.31
C GLY A 19 -4.44 1.05 6.43
N TRP A 20 -5.13 1.87 5.64
CA TRP A 20 -5.04 3.32 5.64
C TRP A 20 -6.45 3.89 5.76
N ALA A 21 -6.56 5.07 6.34
CA ALA A 21 -7.83 5.78 6.41
C ALA A 21 -7.63 7.29 6.37
N TRP A 22 -8.64 7.98 5.82
CA TRP A 22 -8.80 9.41 5.98
C TRP A 22 -10.24 9.74 6.39
N VAL A 23 -10.37 10.73 7.26
CA VAL A 23 -11.64 11.15 7.87
C VAL A 23 -11.82 12.63 7.64
N ASN A 24 -12.77 13.02 6.78
CA ASN A 24 -13.13 14.42 6.62
C ASN A 24 -14.07 14.83 7.76
N HIS A 25 -13.74 15.94 8.43
CA HIS A 25 -14.44 16.39 9.65
C HIS A 25 -15.91 16.75 9.40
N GLU A 26 -16.26 17.12 8.17
CA GLU A 26 -17.61 17.56 7.78
C GLU A 26 -18.13 16.76 6.57
N GLY A 27 -17.52 15.63 6.24
CA GLY A 27 -17.73 14.95 4.97
C GLY A 27 -17.56 13.44 5.01
N PRO A 28 -17.52 12.80 3.83
CA PRO A 28 -17.30 11.36 3.75
C PRO A 28 -15.93 10.99 4.32
N SER A 29 -15.76 9.72 4.69
CA SER A 29 -14.49 9.14 5.09
C SER A 29 -14.24 7.90 4.25
N ALA A 30 -12.99 7.51 4.08
CA ALA A 30 -12.67 6.27 3.38
C ALA A 30 -11.47 5.57 4.01
N SER A 31 -11.47 4.25 3.88
CA SER A 31 -10.37 3.39 4.27
C SER A 31 -10.13 2.30 3.22
N GLY A 32 -8.95 1.71 3.28
CA GLY A 32 -8.56 0.61 2.41
C GLY A 32 -7.27 -0.04 2.91
N GLY A 33 -6.75 -1.02 2.19
CA GLY A 33 -5.54 -1.71 2.64
C GLY A 33 -4.91 -2.62 1.59
N GLU A 34 -3.73 -3.13 1.93
CA GLU A 34 -2.92 -3.98 1.06
C GLU A 34 -2.38 -5.18 1.87
N ARG A 35 -2.20 -6.34 1.21
CA ARG A 35 -1.85 -7.60 1.89
C ARG A 35 -0.50 -7.59 2.61
N SER A 36 0.40 -6.70 2.20
CA SER A 36 1.75 -6.60 2.75
C SER A 36 2.25 -5.18 2.62
N GLY A 37 2.92 -4.67 3.65
CA GLY A 37 3.52 -3.34 3.62
C GLY A 37 4.26 -3.00 4.91
N THR A 38 4.36 -1.71 5.20
CA THR A 38 4.91 -1.18 6.45
C THR A 38 3.98 -0.10 6.99
N ASN A 39 4.12 0.28 8.26
CA ASN A 39 3.32 1.38 8.81
C ASN A 39 3.52 2.68 8.01
N GLN A 40 4.76 2.98 7.63
CA GLN A 40 5.10 4.16 6.83
C GLN A 40 4.44 4.17 5.44
N ILE A 41 4.28 3.00 4.81
CA ILE A 41 3.54 2.88 3.54
C ILE A 41 2.05 3.19 3.78
N ALA A 42 1.47 2.66 4.85
CA ALA A 42 0.08 2.89 5.22
C ALA A 42 -0.22 4.37 5.49
N GLU A 43 0.63 5.03 6.29
CA GLU A 43 0.51 6.45 6.63
C GLU A 43 0.65 7.34 5.37
N LEU A 44 1.63 7.07 4.50
CA LEU A 44 1.77 7.80 3.22
C LEU A 44 0.58 7.56 2.29
N ARG A 45 0.05 6.34 2.24
CA ARG A 45 -1.13 6.02 1.44
C ARG A 45 -2.34 6.81 1.94
N ALA A 46 -2.53 6.92 3.25
CA ALA A 46 -3.63 7.70 3.85
C ALA A 46 -3.59 9.17 3.38
N VAL A 47 -2.41 9.80 3.39
CA VAL A 47 -2.22 11.16 2.86
C VAL A 47 -2.52 11.25 1.37
N LEU A 48 -2.02 10.29 0.57
CA LEU A 48 -2.24 10.27 -0.87
C LEU A 48 -3.73 10.16 -1.23
N GLU A 49 -4.45 9.25 -0.58
CA GLU A 49 -5.87 9.03 -0.85
C GLU A 49 -6.73 10.19 -0.33
N ALA A 50 -6.33 10.84 0.76
CA ALA A 50 -6.97 12.08 1.21
C ALA A 50 -6.82 13.22 0.18
N LEU A 51 -5.64 13.38 -0.43
CA LEU A 51 -5.43 14.37 -1.48
C LEU A 51 -6.28 14.09 -2.72
N ARG A 52 -6.32 12.83 -3.17
CA ARG A 52 -7.10 12.40 -4.34
C ARG A 52 -8.60 12.56 -4.16
N ALA A 53 -9.10 12.33 -2.95
CA ALA A 53 -10.52 12.53 -2.64
C ALA A 53 -10.93 14.01 -2.64
N HIS A 54 -9.97 14.94 -2.64
CA HIS A 54 -10.23 16.37 -2.58
C HIS A 54 -9.39 17.13 -3.63
N PRO A 55 -9.70 17.07 -4.94
CA PRO A 55 -8.92 17.80 -5.96
C PRO A 55 -9.22 19.32 -6.03
N GLY A 56 -10.13 19.83 -5.19
CA GLY A 56 -10.73 21.17 -5.28
C GLY A 56 -9.84 22.36 -4.92
N THR A 57 -10.40 23.56 -5.10
CA THR A 57 -9.77 24.86 -4.85
C THR A 57 -9.75 25.26 -3.37
N GLU A 58 -10.55 24.60 -2.54
CA GLU A 58 -10.70 24.91 -1.13
C GLU A 58 -9.38 24.69 -0.39
N PRO A 59 -8.99 25.56 0.55
CA PRO A 59 -7.87 25.29 1.44
C PRO A 59 -8.11 24.01 2.25
N MET A 60 -7.09 23.17 2.36
CA MET A 60 -7.13 21.89 3.08
C MET A 60 -6.08 21.85 4.20
N ILE A 61 -6.46 21.33 5.37
CA ILE A 61 -5.53 20.86 6.39
C ILE A 61 -5.59 19.33 6.44
N ILE A 62 -4.43 18.70 6.35
CA ILE A 62 -4.25 17.28 6.66
C ILE A 62 -3.65 17.17 8.06
N GLU A 63 -4.33 16.46 8.94
CA GLU A 63 -3.88 16.12 10.28
C GLU A 63 -3.41 14.68 10.32
N SER A 64 -2.26 14.44 10.95
CA SER A 64 -1.78 13.09 11.20
C SER A 64 -0.87 13.10 12.42
N ASP A 65 -0.83 12.00 13.14
CA ASP A 65 0.18 11.76 14.17
C ASP A 65 1.49 11.20 13.59
N SER A 66 1.50 10.81 12.31
CA SER A 66 2.72 10.44 11.60
C SER A 66 3.56 11.66 11.22
N GLN A 67 4.60 11.91 12.01
CA GLN A 67 5.64 12.87 11.62
C GLN A 67 6.34 12.46 10.32
N TYR A 68 6.47 11.16 10.05
CA TYR A 68 7.12 10.69 8.83
C TYR A 68 6.32 11.12 7.59
N ALA A 69 5.02 10.82 7.56
CA ALA A 69 4.16 11.16 6.43
C ALA A 69 4.08 12.68 6.23
N ILE A 70 3.90 13.45 7.31
CA ILE A 70 3.89 14.91 7.25
C ILE A 70 5.19 15.45 6.65
N LYS A 71 6.35 15.02 7.14
CA LYS A 71 7.65 15.52 6.65
C LYS A 71 7.91 15.10 5.20
N CYS A 72 7.53 13.87 4.84
CA CYS A 72 7.57 13.39 3.46
C CYS A 72 6.70 14.21 2.51
N ALA A 73 5.53 14.67 2.95
CA ALA A 73 4.57 15.41 2.13
C ALA A 73 4.77 16.93 2.15
N SER A 74 5.67 17.45 3.00
CA SER A 74 5.87 18.90 3.16
C SER A 74 7.34 19.30 3.18
N GLU A 75 8.03 19.04 4.30
CA GLU A 75 9.37 19.56 4.58
C GLU A 75 10.45 19.02 3.63
N TRP A 76 10.38 17.74 3.29
CA TRP A 76 11.47 17.06 2.57
C TRP A 76 11.35 17.12 1.06
N LEU A 77 10.14 17.30 0.50
CA LEU A 77 9.90 17.31 -0.95
C LEU A 77 10.80 18.31 -1.70
N PRO A 78 10.91 19.60 -1.30
CA PRO A 78 11.69 20.56 -2.07
C PRO A 78 13.19 20.21 -2.07
N GLY A 79 13.68 19.63 -0.96
CA GLY A 79 15.06 19.17 -0.85
C GLY A 79 15.33 17.96 -1.75
N TRP A 80 14.44 16.96 -1.71
CA TRP A 80 14.58 15.75 -2.51
C TRP A 80 14.46 16.01 -4.01
N LYS A 81 13.51 16.85 -4.46
CA LYS A 81 13.38 17.24 -5.87
C LYS A 81 14.66 17.86 -6.41
N ARG A 82 15.26 18.81 -5.68
CA ARG A 82 16.55 19.44 -6.05
C ARG A 82 17.71 18.45 -6.10
N LYS A 83 17.68 17.38 -5.30
CA LYS A 83 18.72 16.36 -5.21
C LYS A 83 18.47 15.13 -6.10
N GLY A 84 17.52 15.21 -7.04
CA GLY A 84 17.18 14.08 -7.91
C GLY A 84 16.59 12.89 -7.14
N TRP A 85 15.78 13.18 -6.12
CA TRP A 85 15.13 12.20 -5.24
C TRP A 85 16.10 11.34 -4.42
N LYS A 86 17.12 12.00 -3.85
CA LYS A 86 18.08 11.41 -2.91
C LYS A 86 18.03 12.12 -1.56
N THR A 87 18.29 11.37 -0.49
CA THR A 87 18.41 11.88 0.88
C THR A 87 19.65 12.76 1.06
N SER A 88 19.81 13.38 2.23
CA SER A 88 21.03 14.12 2.58
C SER A 88 22.29 13.25 2.54
N THR A 89 22.16 11.95 2.79
CA THR A 89 23.25 10.96 2.73
C THR A 89 23.53 10.44 1.32
N GLY A 90 22.81 10.92 0.30
CA GLY A 90 22.96 10.48 -1.09
C GLY A 90 22.23 9.17 -1.44
N SER A 91 21.57 8.54 -0.47
CA SER A 91 20.78 7.32 -0.68
C SER A 91 19.46 7.63 -1.40
N PRO A 92 18.86 6.68 -2.14
CA PRO A 92 17.51 6.84 -2.67
C PRO A 92 16.49 7.10 -1.55
N VAL A 93 15.50 7.97 -1.82
CA VAL A 93 14.38 8.20 -0.91
C VAL A 93 13.57 6.91 -0.76
N LYS A 94 13.27 6.51 0.48
CA LYS A 94 12.39 5.36 0.76
C LYS A 94 10.96 5.69 0.35
N ASN A 95 10.22 4.68 -0.13
CA ASN A 95 8.83 4.83 -0.57
C ASN A 95 8.64 5.90 -1.67
N ILE A 96 9.67 6.11 -2.50
CA ILE A 96 9.72 7.19 -3.50
C ILE A 96 8.51 7.25 -4.43
N GLU A 97 7.94 6.10 -4.80
CA GLU A 97 6.76 6.06 -5.68
C GLU A 97 5.54 6.72 -5.02
N LEU A 98 5.29 6.46 -3.73
CA LEU A 98 4.23 7.12 -2.96
C LEU A 98 4.55 8.61 -2.75
N VAL A 99 5.79 8.93 -2.40
CA VAL A 99 6.22 10.33 -2.18
C VAL A 99 6.06 11.16 -3.45
N ARG A 100 6.42 10.63 -4.62
CA ARG A 100 6.22 11.28 -5.92
C ARG A 100 4.75 11.40 -6.29
N ALA A 101 3.93 10.41 -5.95
CA ALA A 101 2.50 10.50 -6.14
C ALA A 101 1.90 11.63 -5.29
N ILE A 102 2.27 11.74 -4.01
CA ILE A 102 1.87 12.83 -3.13
C ILE A 102 2.32 14.19 -3.70
N ASP A 103 3.58 14.33 -4.12
CA ASP A 103 4.08 15.56 -4.74
C ASP A 103 3.26 15.96 -5.98
N ARG A 104 2.86 15.00 -6.80
CA ARG A 104 2.02 15.26 -7.97
C ARG A 104 0.63 15.76 -7.56
N GLU A 105 -0.07 15.08 -6.65
CA GLU A 105 -1.40 15.53 -6.21
C GLU A 105 -1.35 16.92 -5.55
N LEU A 106 -0.27 17.21 -4.79
CA LEU A 106 -0.04 18.53 -4.19
C LEU A 106 0.18 19.64 -5.22
N VAL A 107 0.85 19.33 -6.34
CA VAL A 107 1.12 20.28 -7.42
C VAL A 107 -0.11 20.47 -8.33
N GLU A 108 -0.86 19.41 -8.58
CA GLU A 108 -2.04 19.44 -9.46
C GLU A 108 -3.25 20.08 -8.79
N ARG A 109 -3.34 20.01 -7.46
CA ARG A 109 -4.41 20.66 -6.71
C ARG A 109 -4.33 22.19 -6.81
N ALA A 110 -5.45 22.84 -7.11
CA ALA A 110 -5.55 24.29 -7.17
C ALA A 110 -5.56 24.98 -5.79
N GLY A 111 -6.16 24.33 -4.78
CA GLY A 111 -6.23 24.83 -3.41
C GLY A 111 -4.98 24.50 -2.58
N PRO A 112 -4.57 25.37 -1.63
CA PRO A 112 -3.39 25.12 -0.81
C PRO A 112 -3.63 24.01 0.21
N VAL A 113 -2.61 23.18 0.44
CA VAL A 113 -2.60 22.14 1.48
C VAL A 113 -1.64 22.53 2.59
N ARG A 114 -2.07 22.40 3.84
CA ARG A 114 -1.22 22.50 5.03
C ARG A 114 -1.27 21.20 5.81
N PHE A 115 -0.19 20.91 6.51
CA PHE A 115 -0.10 19.74 7.37
C PHE A 115 -0.03 20.17 8.83
N ARG A 116 -0.73 19.45 9.70
CA ARG A 116 -0.74 19.67 11.14
C ARG A 116 -0.43 18.34 11.83
N TRP A 117 0.66 18.31 12.58
CA TRP A 117 0.93 17.17 13.44
C TRP A 117 -0.01 17.22 14.65
N VAL A 118 -0.67 16.09 14.93
CA VAL A 118 -1.48 15.89 16.12
C VAL A 118 -0.85 14.80 16.99
N ARG A 119 -1.12 14.82 18.29
CA ARG A 119 -0.63 13.76 19.17
C ARG A 119 -1.51 12.52 18.99
N GLY A 120 -0.90 11.35 18.78
CA GLY A 120 -1.62 10.09 18.73
C GLY A 120 -2.26 9.69 20.07
N HIS A 121 -3.10 8.65 20.00
CA HIS A 121 -3.72 7.90 21.11
C HIS A 121 -4.88 8.54 21.88
N VAL A 122 -4.85 9.82 22.29
CA VAL A 122 -5.97 10.42 23.04
C VAL A 122 -6.06 11.93 22.83
N GLY A 123 -7.28 12.42 22.57
CA GLY A 123 -7.65 13.83 22.54
C GLY A 123 -7.87 14.42 21.15
N ASN A 124 -7.82 13.58 20.11
CA ASN A 124 -8.02 13.99 18.71
C ASN A 124 -9.06 13.09 18.06
N HIS A 125 -10.35 13.39 18.29
CA HIS A 125 -11.48 12.56 17.89
C HIS A 125 -11.38 12.04 16.45
N PHE A 126 -11.14 12.90 15.47
CA PHE A 126 -11.07 12.49 14.06
C PHE A 126 -9.83 11.66 13.72
N ASN A 127 -8.71 11.84 14.42
CA ASN A 127 -7.52 10.99 14.27
C ASN A 127 -7.75 9.62 14.92
N GLU A 128 -8.44 9.54 16.06
CA GLU A 128 -8.84 8.28 16.69
C GLU A 128 -9.81 7.48 15.81
N VAL A 129 -10.72 8.17 15.11
CA VAL A 129 -11.58 7.55 14.09
C VAL A 129 -10.74 7.04 12.92
N ALA A 130 -9.74 7.81 12.46
CA ALA A 130 -8.84 7.37 11.38
C ALA A 130 -8.00 6.13 11.79
N ASP A 131 -7.44 6.10 13.01
CA ASP A 131 -6.72 4.94 13.57
C ASP A 131 -7.61 3.69 13.57
N THR A 132 -8.85 3.85 14.06
CA THR A 132 -9.83 2.77 14.12
C THR A 132 -10.10 2.21 12.72
N LEU A 133 -10.43 3.08 11.76
CA LEU A 133 -10.73 2.68 10.38
C LEU A 133 -9.51 2.05 9.67
N ALA A 134 -8.31 2.56 9.91
CA ALA A 134 -7.09 2.00 9.35
C ALA A 134 -6.80 0.61 9.93
N GLY A 135 -6.96 0.43 11.24
CA GLY A 135 -6.81 -0.85 11.91
C GLY A 135 -7.85 -1.89 11.46
N GLU A 136 -9.11 -1.47 11.29
CA GLU A 136 -10.18 -2.33 10.75
C GLU A 136 -9.88 -2.76 9.32
N ALA A 137 -9.48 -1.83 8.44
CA ALA A 137 -9.13 -2.15 7.07
C ALA A 137 -7.94 -3.13 6.99
N ALA A 138 -6.93 -2.97 7.84
CA ALA A 138 -5.79 -3.90 7.91
C ALA A 138 -6.24 -5.32 8.30
N ARG A 139 -7.14 -5.44 9.29
CA ARG A 139 -7.71 -6.73 9.74
C ARG A 139 -8.59 -7.36 8.67
N GLU A 140 -9.40 -6.57 7.98
CA GLU A 140 -10.23 -7.06 6.88
C GLU A 140 -9.35 -7.64 5.77
N VAL A 141 -8.29 -6.93 5.37
CA VAL A 141 -7.35 -7.41 4.36
C VAL A 141 -6.64 -8.69 4.80
N ALA A 142 -6.28 -8.81 6.07
CA ALA A 142 -5.67 -10.03 6.61
C ALA A 142 -6.64 -11.22 6.66
N ALA A 143 -7.93 -10.96 6.88
CA ALA A 143 -8.97 -11.98 6.96
C ALA A 143 -9.44 -12.47 5.58
N ARG A 144 -9.22 -11.69 4.51
CA ARG A 144 -9.58 -12.10 3.14
C ARG A 144 -8.72 -13.32 2.73
N PRO A 145 -9.33 -14.43 2.30
CA PRO A 145 -8.58 -15.55 1.75
C PRO A 145 -7.76 -15.07 0.54
N GLY A 146 -6.53 -15.58 0.42
CA GLY A 146 -5.69 -15.32 -0.75
C GLY A 146 -6.37 -15.79 -2.04
N PRO A 147 -5.82 -15.43 -3.23
CA PRO A 147 -6.24 -16.09 -4.46
C PRO A 147 -6.21 -17.60 -4.22
N ILE A 148 -7.31 -18.31 -4.55
CA ILE A 148 -7.28 -19.77 -4.56
C ILE A 148 -6.25 -20.15 -5.62
N GLU A 149 -5.07 -20.58 -5.17
CA GLU A 149 -4.10 -21.25 -6.01
C GLU A 149 -4.72 -22.61 -6.33
N VAL A 150 -5.45 -22.68 -7.45
CA VAL A 150 -5.88 -23.96 -8.02
C VAL A 150 -4.61 -24.72 -8.37
N PRO A 151 -4.31 -25.85 -7.71
CA PRO A 151 -3.15 -26.65 -8.08
C PRO A 151 -3.27 -27.04 -9.55
N ASP A 152 -2.19 -26.84 -10.30
CA ASP A 152 -2.08 -27.31 -11.68
C ASP A 152 -2.48 -28.80 -11.71
N PRO A 153 -3.47 -29.22 -12.51
CA PRO A 153 -3.89 -30.61 -12.53
C PRO A 153 -2.68 -31.51 -12.81
N LEU A 154 -2.42 -32.46 -11.91
CA LEU A 154 -1.34 -33.43 -12.03
C LEU A 154 -1.29 -33.97 -13.47
N PRO A 155 -0.11 -34.03 -14.10
CA PRO A 155 -0.01 -34.56 -15.46
C PRO A 155 -0.56 -35.98 -15.48
N ARG A 156 -1.53 -36.25 -16.37
CA ARG A 156 -2.10 -37.59 -16.57
C ARG A 156 -0.96 -38.58 -16.80
N ALA A 157 -0.91 -39.62 -15.97
CA ALA A 157 0.04 -40.71 -16.13
C ALA A 157 -0.10 -41.29 -17.56
N VAL A 158 0.99 -41.25 -18.32
CA VAL A 158 1.07 -41.90 -19.62
C VAL A 158 1.18 -43.41 -19.35
N ALA A 159 0.15 -44.17 -19.71
CA ALA A 159 0.18 -45.63 -19.62
C ALA A 159 1.32 -46.16 -20.52
N ARG A 160 2.28 -46.88 -19.92
CA ARG A 160 3.29 -47.62 -20.67
C ARG A 160 2.63 -48.85 -21.29
N ALA A 161 2.66 -48.95 -22.62
CA ALA A 161 2.36 -50.18 -23.33
C ALA A 161 3.53 -51.16 -23.18
N GLU A 162 3.26 -52.34 -22.62
CA GLU A 162 4.18 -53.47 -22.67
C GLU A 162 4.21 -54.03 -24.10
N THR A 163 5.40 -54.20 -24.67
CA THR A 163 5.60 -54.93 -25.93
C THR A 163 6.53 -56.10 -25.67
N ALA A 164 6.02 -57.30 -25.94
CA ALA A 164 6.73 -58.57 -25.83
C ALA A 164 7.93 -58.63 -26.80
N ARG A 165 9.02 -59.27 -26.33
CA ARG A 165 10.11 -59.85 -27.14
C ARG A 165 10.10 -61.35 -26.84
N ALA A 166 10.62 -62.26 -27.65
CA ALA A 166 11.02 -62.36 -29.04
C ALA A 166 11.36 -63.86 -29.19
N GLY A 167 11.11 -64.46 -30.36
CA GLY A 167 11.41 -65.87 -30.59
C GLY A 167 11.50 -66.15 -32.07
N ASP A 168 12.57 -65.65 -32.70
CA ASP A 168 12.99 -66.07 -34.03
C ASP A 168 13.84 -67.34 -33.90
N VAL A 169 13.46 -68.39 -34.62
CA VAL A 169 14.34 -69.52 -34.96
C VAL A 169 14.33 -69.64 -36.48
N GLU A 170 15.51 -69.45 -37.04
CA GLU A 170 15.84 -69.29 -38.46
C GLU A 170 15.88 -70.65 -39.20
N LEU A 171 15.52 -70.59 -40.49
CA LEU A 171 15.48 -71.69 -41.46
C LEU A 171 16.88 -72.12 -41.91
N THR A 172 17.05 -73.42 -42.19
CA THR A 172 18.28 -74.05 -42.67
C THR A 172 18.40 -74.05 -44.20
N LEU A 173 19.67 -74.14 -44.68
CA LEU A 173 20.21 -74.69 -45.94
C LEU A 173 20.59 -73.68 -47.05
N PHE A 174 21.89 -73.43 -47.21
CA PHE A 174 22.78 -74.20 -48.10
C PHE A 174 24.16 -74.35 -47.46
#